data_AF-A0A0C2DVL3-F1
#
_entry.id   AF-A0A0C2DVL3-F1
#
_cell.length_a   1.000
_cell.length_b   1.000
_cell.length_c   1.000
_cell.angle_alpha   90.00
_cell.angle_beta   90.00
_cell.angle_gamma   90.00
#
_symmetry.space_group_name_H-M   'P 1'
#
loop_
_entity.id
_entity.type
_entity.pdbx_description
1 polymer ?
#
loop_
_entity_poly.entity_id
_entity_poly.type
_entity_poly.pdbx_seq_one_letter_code
_entity_poly.pdbx_strand_id
1 'polypeptide(L)'
;MSQKPSKETLEAVCWDLPPHAACSPDCAPSHYHLFRSMAHGLPEQLFQSLEDVEKWVKEWIELEDEALQRHGIHILSEIWGKVMANDGQYFD
;
A
#
# COMPACT_ATOMS: atom_id res chain seq x y z
N MET A 1 3.27 13.07 -23.56
CA MET A 1 2.37 12.25 -22.73
C MET A 1 1.78 13.17 -21.67
N SER A 2 0.49 13.52 -21.79
CA SER A 2 -0.16 14.49 -20.90
C SER A 2 -0.66 13.77 -19.66
N GLN A 3 0.03 13.91 -18.52
CA GLN A 3 -0.50 13.50 -17.22
C GLN A 3 -1.40 14.62 -16.67
N LYS A 4 -2.65 14.68 -17.11
CA LYS A 4 -3.73 15.45 -16.45
C LYS A 4 -5.02 14.67 -16.64
N PRO A 5 -5.39 13.81 -15.69
CA PRO A 5 -6.46 14.16 -14.76
C PRO A 5 -6.22 13.53 -13.37
N SER A 6 -5.52 14.23 -12.48
CA SER A 6 -5.35 13.75 -11.09
C SER A 6 -5.80 14.81 -10.09
N LYS A 7 -5.21 16.01 -10.14
CA LYS A 7 -5.52 17.06 -9.17
C LYS A 7 -6.97 17.59 -9.28
N GLU A 8 -7.40 17.94 -10.50
CA GLU A 8 -8.76 18.46 -10.74
C GLU A 8 -9.85 17.44 -10.37
N THR A 9 -9.58 16.15 -10.60
CA THR A 9 -10.48 15.05 -10.22
C THR A 9 -10.51 14.86 -8.70
N LEU A 10 -9.35 14.90 -8.03
CA LEU A 10 -9.25 14.81 -6.56
C LEU A 10 -9.94 15.99 -5.87
N GLU A 11 -9.82 17.20 -6.44
CA GLU A 11 -10.55 18.39 -6.00
C GLU A 11 -12.07 18.22 -6.20
N ALA A 12 -12.50 17.66 -7.33
CA ALA A 12 -13.92 17.42 -7.61
C ALA A 12 -14.55 16.38 -6.66
N VAL A 13 -13.79 15.40 -6.18
CA VAL A 13 -14.26 14.43 -5.17
C VAL A 13 -13.98 14.89 -3.73
N CYS A 14 -13.42 16.08 -3.54
CA CYS A 14 -13.07 16.67 -2.24
C CYS A 14 -12.22 15.73 -1.34
N TRP A 15 -11.26 15.02 -1.93
CA TRP A 15 -10.36 14.16 -1.16
C TRP A 15 -9.16 14.95 -0.61
N ASP A 16 -8.95 14.85 0.70
CA ASP A 16 -7.75 15.37 1.34
C ASP A 16 -6.56 14.48 0.99
N LEU A 17 -5.55 15.08 0.37
CA LEU A 17 -4.31 14.38 0.00
C LEU A 17 -3.25 14.62 1.08
N PRO A 18 -2.92 13.62 1.93
CA PRO A 18 -1.84 13.79 2.89
C PRO A 18 -0.49 13.95 2.16
N PRO A 19 0.43 14.76 2.71
CA PRO A 19 1.78 14.87 2.16
C PRO A 19 2.47 13.49 2.23
N HIS A 20 3.15 13.12 1.16
CA HIS A 20 3.93 11.89 1.08
C HIS A 20 5.37 12.21 0.66
N ALA A 21 6.34 11.76 1.45
CA ALA A 21 7.75 11.97 1.18
C ALA A 21 8.22 11.11 -0.01
N ALA A 22 9.18 11.63 -0.77
CA ALA A 22 9.77 10.89 -1.87
C ALA A 22 10.56 9.69 -1.34
N CYS A 23 10.45 8.54 -2.03
CA CYS A 23 11.18 7.32 -1.70
C CYS A 23 10.90 6.76 -0.29
N SER A 24 9.69 6.94 0.27
CA SER A 24 9.33 6.42 1.61
C SER A 24 8.36 5.22 1.58
N PRO A 25 8.75 4.04 1.06
CA PRO A 25 7.89 2.86 1.05
C PRO A 25 7.59 2.34 2.47
N ASP A 26 8.50 2.57 3.42
CA ASP A 26 8.32 2.35 4.85
C ASP A 26 7.15 3.14 5.44
N CYS A 27 6.77 4.26 4.82
CA CYS A 27 5.63 5.09 5.22
C CYS A 27 4.34 4.82 4.41
N ALA A 28 4.36 3.84 3.50
CA ALA A 28 3.23 3.53 2.63
C ALA A 28 2.56 2.21 3.06
N PRO A 29 1.32 2.21 3.60
CA PRO A 29 0.63 1.01 4.06
C PRO A 29 0.52 -0.10 3.01
N SER A 30 0.39 0.28 1.74
CA SER A 30 0.41 -0.69 0.63
C SER A 30 1.74 -1.44 0.53
N HIS A 31 2.87 -0.81 0.81
CA HIS A 31 4.20 -1.38 0.63
C HIS A 31 4.67 -2.17 1.87
N TYR A 32 4.61 -1.58 3.06
CA TYR A 32 5.10 -2.26 4.27
C TYR A 32 4.16 -3.37 4.77
N HIS A 33 2.88 -3.32 4.39
CA HIS A 33 1.86 -4.25 4.89
C HIS A 33 1.21 -5.08 3.80
N LEU A 34 0.44 -4.47 2.89
CA LEU A 34 -0.40 -5.18 1.92
C LEU A 34 0.43 -6.04 0.95
N PHE A 35 1.35 -5.42 0.21
CA PHE A 35 2.21 -6.11 -0.74
C PHE A 35 3.22 -7.02 -0.07
N ARG A 36 3.63 -6.69 1.16
CA ARG A 36 4.47 -7.57 1.97
C ARG A 36 3.73 -8.87 2.30
N SER A 37 2.47 -8.79 2.72
CA SER A 37 1.60 -9.94 2.96
C SER A 37 1.38 -10.75 1.67
N MET A 38 1.06 -10.06 0.57
CA MET A 38 0.85 -10.68 -0.74
C MET A 38 2.10 -11.42 -1.24
N ALA A 39 3.29 -10.85 -1.03
CA ALA A 39 4.56 -11.44 -1.45
C ALA A 39 4.86 -12.78 -0.79
N HIS A 40 4.23 -13.11 0.34
CA HIS A 40 4.35 -14.45 0.93
C HIS A 40 3.57 -15.52 0.16
N GLY A 41 2.47 -15.16 -0.52
CA GLY A 41 1.66 -16.09 -1.29
C GLY A 41 2.05 -16.22 -2.78
N LEU A 42 2.84 -15.26 -3.30
CA LEU A 42 3.26 -15.23 -4.70
C LEU A 42 4.25 -16.34 -5.12
N PRO A 43 5.25 -16.76 -4.32
CA PRO A 43 6.27 -17.72 -4.75
C PRO A 43 5.73 -19.10 -5.14
N GLU A 44 4.52 -19.45 -4.66
CA GLU A 44 3.89 -20.75 -4.92
C GLU A 44 3.02 -20.74 -6.19
N GLN A 45 2.85 -19.60 -6.85
CA GLN A 45 1.95 -19.44 -7.98
C GLN A 45 2.67 -19.44 -9.33
N LEU A 46 2.08 -20.14 -10.30
CA LEU A 46 2.47 -20.09 -11.70
C LEU A 46 1.27 -19.66 -12.53
N PHE A 47 1.29 -18.41 -12.96
CA PHE A 47 0.21 -17.85 -13.78
C PHE A 47 0.47 -18.15 -15.26
N GLN A 48 -0.55 -18.63 -15.97
CA GLN A 48 -0.47 -18.91 -17.42
C GLN A 48 -1.15 -17.82 -18.26
N SER A 49 -1.95 -16.98 -17.60
CA SER A 49 -2.72 -15.91 -18.23
C SER A 49 -2.92 -14.72 -17.28
N LEU A 50 -3.39 -13.61 -17.83
CA LEU A 50 -3.83 -12.45 -17.03
C LEU A 50 -5.05 -12.80 -16.17
N GLU A 51 -5.96 -13.63 -16.69
CA GLU A 51 -7.15 -14.09 -15.98
C GLU A 51 -6.78 -14.88 -14.71
N ASP A 52 -5.70 -15.67 -14.76
CA ASP A 52 -5.19 -16.39 -13.58
C ASP A 52 -4.68 -15.42 -12.51
N VAL A 53 -3.98 -14.34 -12.93
CA VAL A 53 -3.50 -13.30 -12.00
C VAL A 53 -4.68 -12.57 -11.36
N GLU A 54 -5.65 -12.12 -12.17
CA GLU A 54 -6.83 -11.41 -11.68
C GLU A 54 -7.62 -12.26 -10.69
N LYS A 55 -7.82 -13.54 -11.01
CA LYS A 55 -8.49 -14.50 -10.14
C LYS A 55 -7.75 -14.67 -8.81
N TRP A 56 -6.44 -14.90 -8.85
CA TRP A 56 -5.64 -15.08 -7.65
C TRP A 56 -5.63 -13.85 -6.75
N VAL A 57 -5.48 -12.64 -7.33
CA VAL A 57 -5.53 -11.38 -6.56
C VAL A 57 -6.89 -11.23 -5.89
N LYS A 58 -7.98 -11.53 -6.60
CA LYS A 58 -9.33 -11.46 -6.04
C LYS A 58 -9.52 -12.42 -4.87
N GLU A 59 -9.14 -13.68 -5.05
CA GLU A 59 -9.21 -14.70 -3.99
C GLU A 59 -8.35 -14.31 -2.78
N TRP A 60 -7.15 -13.76 -3.02
CA TRP A 60 -6.27 -13.29 -1.95
C TRP A 60 -6.88 -12.12 -1.16
N ILE A 61 -7.48 -11.13 -1.83
CA ILE A 61 -8.17 -10.01 -1.16
C ILE A 61 -9.38 -10.52 -0.36
N GLU A 62 -10.13 -11.49 -0.87
CA GLU A 62 -11.28 -12.09 -0.17
C GLU A 62 -10.87 -12.91 1.06
N LEU A 63 -9.65 -13.45 1.07
CA LEU A 63 -9.05 -14.14 2.21
C LEU A 63 -8.42 -13.18 3.23
N GLU A 64 -8.20 -11.92 2.86
CA GLU A 64 -7.61 -10.93 3.75
C GLU A 64 -8.57 -10.58 4.89
N ASP A 65 -8.08 -10.68 6.11
CA ASP A 65 -8.85 -10.32 7.30
C ASP A 65 -8.98 -8.79 7.39
N GLU A 66 -10.21 -8.29 7.60
CA GLU A 66 -10.46 -6.88 7.86
C GLU A 66 -9.61 -6.36 9.04
N ALA A 67 -9.35 -7.21 10.04
CA ALA A 67 -8.46 -6.89 11.14
C ALA A 67 -7.01 -6.65 10.68
N LEU A 68 -6.54 -7.41 9.69
CA LEU A 68 -5.20 -7.24 9.11
C LEU A 68 -5.11 -5.91 8.37
N GLN A 69 -6.10 -5.55 7.56
CA GLN A 69 -6.13 -4.24 6.89
C GLN A 69 -6.18 -3.07 7.88
N ARG A 70 -7.06 -3.16 8.90
CA ARG A 70 -7.16 -2.15 9.96
C ARG A 70 -5.84 -2.02 10.70
N HIS A 71 -5.19 -3.14 11.05
CA HIS A 71 -3.92 -3.12 11.75
C HIS A 71 -2.83 -2.41 10.94
N GLY A 72 -2.73 -2.70 9.64
CA GLY A 72 -1.79 -2.02 8.74
C GLY A 72 -1.96 -0.50 8.78
N ILE A 73 -3.19 0.01 8.71
CA ILE A 73 -3.46 1.46 8.81
C ILE A 73 -3.10 2.03 10.19
N HIS A 74 -3.38 1.30 11.28
CA HIS A 74 -3.11 1.80 12.64
C HIS A 74 -1.61 1.90 12.95
N ILE A 75 -0.77 1.03 12.37
CA ILE A 75 0.69 1.05 12.56
C ILE A 75 1.30 2.34 11.98
N LEU A 76 0.62 3.04 11.07
CA LEU A 76 1.14 4.28 10.46
C LEU A 76 1.55 5.33 11.50
N SER A 77 0.83 5.42 12.62
CA SER A 77 1.18 6.33 13.72
C SER A 77 2.52 5.97 14.38
N GLU A 78 2.78 4.67 14.56
CA GLU A 78 4.04 4.17 15.11
C GLU A 78 5.19 4.41 14.12
N ILE A 79 4.97 4.14 12.84
CA ILE A 79 5.93 4.40 11.75
C ILE A 79 6.33 5.88 11.72
N TRP A 80 5.37 6.80 11.77
CA TRP A 80 5.69 8.23 11.82
C TRP A 80 6.48 8.60 13.07
N GLY A 81 6.20 7.97 14.22
CA GLY A 81 7.01 8.09 15.42
C GLY A 81 8.47 7.71 15.18
N LYS A 82 8.72 6.58 14.49
CA LYS A 82 10.07 6.11 14.14
C LYS A 82 10.77 7.04 13.14
N VAL A 83 10.07 7.50 12.11
CA VAL A 83 10.59 8.47 11.13
C VAL A 83 11.07 9.74 11.83
N MET A 84 10.26 10.29 12.75
CA MET A 84 10.62 11.49 13.52
C MET A 84 11.79 11.24 14.46
N ALA A 85 11.83 10.09 15.13
CA ALA A 85 12.93 9.73 16.03
C ALA A 85 14.25 9.49 15.29
N ASN A 86 14.19 9.16 14.01
CA ASN A 86 15.35 8.85 13.17
C ASN A 86 15.71 10.00 12.20
N ASP A 87 15.27 11.23 12.48
CA ASP A 87 15.53 12.43 11.67
C ASP A 87 15.21 12.23 10.16
N GLY A 88 14.16 11.46 9.86
CA GLY A 88 13.72 11.17 8.49
C GLY A 88 14.55 10.10 7.75
N GLN A 89 15.51 9.45 8.41
CA GLN A 89 16.24 8.31 7.85
C GLN A 89 15.41 7.01 7.89
N TYR A 90 15.75 6.05 7.04
CA TYR A 90 15.16 4.71 7.08
C TYR A 90 15.44 3.99 8.40
N PHE A 91 14.47 3.22 8.87
CA PHE A 91 14.50 2.46 10.10
C PHE A 91 14.08 1.00 9.84
N ASP A 92 14.45 0.12 10.77
CA ASP A 92 14.02 -1.29 10.79
C ASP A 92 12.67 -1.49 11.52
#